data_AF-A0A3R7B1D6-F1
#
_entry.id   AF-A0A3R7B1D6-F1
#
_cell.length_a   1.000
_cell.length_b   1.000
_cell.length_c   1.000
_cell.angle_alpha   90.00
_cell.angle_beta   90.00
_cell.angle_gamma   90.00
#
_symmetry.space_group_name_H-M   'P 1'
#
loop_
_entity.id
_entity.type
_entity.pdbx_description
1 polymer ?
#
loop_
_entity_poly.entity_id
_entity_poly.type
_entity_poly.pdbx_seq_one_letter_code
_entity_poly.pdbx_strand_id
1 'polypeptide(L)' 'MKGSTLMWWDKELKITGKFDIDADVVLYLGDTLDLLKQIPNKTAGLVVTSPPYNIGKPYEKRLNLQEYIEQQEKV' A
#
# COMPACT_ATOMS: atom_id res chain seq x y z
N MET A 1 25.33 14.84 31.91
CA MET A 1 24.46 13.66 31.63
C MET A 1 24.40 13.49 30.13
N LYS A 2 24.98 12.41 29.59
CA LYS A 2 24.78 11.97 28.19
C LYS A 2 23.57 11.04 28.15
N GLY A 3 22.74 11.15 27.12
CA GLY A 3 21.71 10.16 26.79
C GLY A 3 20.42 10.83 26.33
N SER A 4 19.88 10.57 25.15
CA SER A 4 20.31 9.74 24.02
C SER A 4 19.53 10.28 22.83
N THR A 5 20.20 10.78 21.80
CA THR A 5 19.57 11.00 20.49
C THR A 5 19.22 9.61 19.97
N LEU A 6 17.96 9.20 20.08
CA LEU A 6 17.46 8.01 19.40
C LEU A 6 17.45 8.35 17.91
N MET A 7 18.56 8.05 17.23
CA MET A 7 18.63 8.15 15.78
C MET A 7 17.85 6.96 15.23
N TRP A 8 16.70 7.23 14.60
CA TRP A 8 15.84 6.20 13.98
C TRP A 8 16.51 5.46 12.81
N TRP A 9 17.71 5.89 12.42
CA TRP A 9 18.47 5.35 11.29
C TRP A 9 19.27 4.09 11.64
N ASP A 10 19.43 3.74 12.91
CA ASP A 10 20.21 2.58 13.35
C ASP A 10 19.35 1.32 13.56
N LYS A 11 18.03 1.39 13.35
CA LYS A 11 17.13 0.23 13.47
C LYS A 11 17.12 -0.58 12.17
N GLU A 12 17.45 -1.86 12.26
CA GLU A 12 17.20 -2.82 11.18
C GLU A 12 15.68 -3.03 11.03
N LEU A 13 15.14 -2.74 9.84
CA LEU A 13 13.71 -2.87 9.57
C LEU A 13 13.35 -4.32 9.21
N LYS A 14 12.28 -4.84 9.82
CA LYS A 14 11.66 -6.08 9.37
C LYS A 14 10.79 -5.79 8.14
N ILE A 15 11.32 -6.08 6.95
CA ILE A 15 10.63 -5.89 5.67
C ILE A 15 10.14 -7.25 5.15
N THR A 16 8.84 -7.36 4.83
CA THR A 16 8.23 -8.59 4.32
C THR A 16 7.52 -8.37 2.99
N GLY A 17 7.32 -9.44 2.21
CA GLY A 17 6.60 -9.43 0.93
C GLY A 17 5.13 -9.87 1.02
N LYS A 18 4.62 -10.13 2.22
CA LYS A 18 3.22 -10.53 2.52
C LYS A 18 2.77 -9.80 3.77
N PHE A 19 1.46 -9.64 3.94
CA PHE A 19 0.94 -8.97 5.13
C PHE A 19 1.39 -9.70 6.40
N ASP A 20 2.04 -8.97 7.29
CA ASP A 20 2.50 -9.40 8.60
C ASP A 20 2.31 -8.22 9.55
N ILE A 21 1.45 -8.39 10.57
CA ILE A 21 1.10 -7.32 11.51
C ILE A 21 2.30 -6.88 12.38
N ASP A 22 3.31 -7.75 12.49
CA ASP A 22 4.52 -7.49 13.26
C ASP A 22 5.69 -6.99 12.38
N ALA A 23 5.47 -6.75 11.08
CA ALA A 23 6.48 -6.16 10.20
C ALA A 23 6.50 -4.63 10.33
N ASP A 24 7.70 -4.03 10.24
CA ASP A 24 7.82 -2.58 10.16
C ASP A 24 7.33 -2.07 8.78
N VAL A 25 7.60 -2.84 7.72
CA VAL A 25 7.21 -2.52 6.34
C VAL A 25 6.77 -3.79 5.61
N VAL A 26 5.62 -3.73 4.96
CA VAL A 26 5.19 -4.75 3.99
C VAL A 26 5.34 -4.15 2.58
N LEU A 27 6.30 -4.66 1.80
CA LEU A 27 6.47 -4.29 0.38
C LEU A 27 5.97 -5.44 -0.49
N TYR A 28 4.70 -5.36 -0.87
CA TYR A 28 4.03 -6.41 -1.63
C TYR A 28 4.20 -6.20 -3.15
N LEU A 29 4.69 -7.22 -3.85
CA LEU A 29 4.75 -7.26 -5.31
C LEU A 29 3.59 -8.09 -5.84
N GLY A 30 2.52 -7.44 -6.31
CA GLY A 30 1.37 -8.11 -6.89
C GLY A 30 0.13 -7.24 -6.98
N ASP A 31 -1.02 -7.89 -7.16
CA ASP A 31 -2.33 -7.23 -7.23
C ASP A 31 -2.75 -6.65 -5.87
N THR A 32 -3.22 -5.40 -5.87
CA THR A 32 -3.60 -4.69 -4.64
C THR A 32 -4.81 -5.32 -3.95
N LEU A 33 -5.79 -5.85 -4.70
CA LEU A 33 -6.97 -6.50 -4.11
C LEU A 33 -6.58 -7.78 -3.38
N ASP A 34 -5.56 -8.50 -3.87
CA ASP A 34 -5.07 -9.71 -3.20
C ASP A 34 -4.28 -9.39 -1.92
N LEU A 35 -3.61 -8.24 -1.87
CA LEU A 35 -3.04 -7.72 -0.63
C LEU A 35 -4.14 -7.31 0.36
N LEU A 36 -5.11 -6.49 -0.08
CA LEU A 36 -6.17 -5.96 0.79
C LEU A 36 -6.96 -7.07 1.48
N LYS A 37 -7.22 -8.21 0.80
CA LYS A 37 -7.86 -9.40 1.40
C LYS A 37 -7.09 -10.01 2.57
N GLN A 38 -5.76 -9.81 2.65
CA GLN A 38 -4.92 -10.32 3.73
C GLN A 38 -4.94 -9.41 4.97
N ILE A 39 -5.34 -8.14 4.80
CA ILE A 39 -5.29 -7.14 5.86
C ILE A 39 -6.60 -7.19 6.66
N PRO A 40 -6.54 -7.39 8.00
CA PRO A 40 -7.73 -7.32 8.83
C PRO A 40 -8.43 -5.97 8.76
N ASN A 41 -9.74 -5.99 8.97
CA ASN A 41 -10.53 -4.78 9.04
C ASN A 41 -10.02 -3.84 10.14
N LYS A 42 -10.07 -2.52 9.89
CA LYS A 42 -9.69 -1.46 10.83
C LYS A 42 -8.20 -1.46 11.25
N THR A 43 -7.32 -2.05 10.44
CA THR A 43 -5.87 -1.99 10.66
C THR A 43 -5.25 -0.67 10.21
N ALA A 44 -5.69 -0.11 9.08
CA ALA A 44 -5.11 1.11 8.54
C ALA A 44 -5.60 2.37 9.28
N GLY A 45 -4.67 3.17 9.82
CA GLY A 45 -4.97 4.49 10.39
C GLY A 45 -5.01 5.63 9.35
N LEU A 46 -4.32 5.45 8.22
CA LEU A 46 -4.29 6.38 7.10
C LEU A 46 -4.10 5.59 5.81
N VAL A 47 -4.86 5.96 4.77
CA VAL A 47 -4.68 5.44 3.41
C VAL A 47 -4.29 6.60 2.52
N VAL A 48 -3.12 6.50 1.90
CA VAL A 48 -2.67 7.43 0.86
C VAL A 48 -2.59 6.64 -0.43
N THR A 49 -3.28 7.10 -1.46
CA THR A 49 -3.37 6.39 -2.74
C THR A 49 -3.31 7.35 -3.92
N SER A 50 -2.78 6.85 -5.03
CA SER A 50 -2.76 7.50 -6.33
C SER A 50 -3.15 6.48 -7.41
N PRO A 51 -4.40 5.96 -7.37
CA PRO A 51 -4.83 4.90 -8.28
C PRO A 51 -4.74 5.36 -9.74
N PRO A 52 -4.77 4.43 -10.71
CA PRO A 52 -4.93 4.80 -12.10
C PRO A 52 -6.22 5.61 -12.28
N TYR A 53 -6.16 6.79 -12.90
CA TYR A 53 -7.30 7.71 -13.00
C TYR A 53 -8.02 7.66 -14.36
N ASN A 54 -7.64 6.73 -15.22
CA ASN A 54 -8.16 6.60 -16.58
C ASN A 54 -7.97 7.87 -17.45
N ILE A 55 -6.91 8.64 -17.21
CA ILE A 55 -6.62 9.91 -17.94
C ILE A 55 -5.55 9.75 -19.02
N GLY A 56 -4.89 8.59 -19.08
CA GLY A 56 -3.91 8.25 -20.12
C GLY A 56 -2.47 8.61 -19.72
N LYS A 57 -2.13 8.47 -18.44
CA LYS A 57 -0.72 8.47 -18.03
C LYS A 57 0.05 7.33 -18.73
N PRO A 58 1.39 7.38 -18.82
CA PRO A 58 2.17 6.36 -19.55
C PRO A 58 1.97 4.92 -19.07
N TYR A 59 1.55 4.74 -17.82
CA TYR A 59 1.26 3.44 -17.21
C TYR A 59 -0.23 3.07 -17.22
N GLU A 60 -1.10 3.95 -17.71
CA GLU A 60 -2.55 3.73 -17.79
C GLU A 60 -2.93 3.27 -19.19
N LYS A 61 -3.83 2.28 -19.26
CA LYS A 61 -4.61 2.00 -20.47
C LYS A 61 -5.96 2.66 -20.28
N ARG A 62 -6.40 3.45 -21.27
CA ARG A 62 -7.74 4.04 -21.22
C ARG A 62 -8.80 2.95 -21.37
N LEU A 63 -9.71 2.91 -20.42
CA LEU A 63 -10.86 1.99 -20.36
C LEU A 63 -12.14 2.74 -20.69
N ASN A 64 -13.20 1.99 -21.02
CA ASN A 64 -14.54 2.56 -20.98
C ASN A 64 -14.81 3.10 -19.56
N LEU A 65 -15.49 4.25 -19.45
CA LEU A 65 -15.75 4.88 -18.17
C LEU A 65 -16.50 3.95 -17.20
N GLN A 66 -17.46 3.17 -17.70
CA GLN A 66 -18.23 2.25 -16.89
C GLN A 66 -17.35 1.12 -16.34
N GLU A 67 -16.52 0.52 -17.19
CA GLU A 67 -15.56 -0.51 -16.79
C GLU A 67 -14.55 0.03 -15.75
N TYR A 68 -14.12 1.28 -15.91
CA TYR A 68 -13.23 1.93 -14.95
C TYR A 68 -13.89 2.09 -13.58
N ILE A 69 -15.14 2.58 -13.53
CA ILE A 69 -15.89 2.75 -12.28
C ILE A 69 -16.08 1.40 -11.58
N GLU A 70 -16.53 0.37 -12.32
CA GLU A 70 -16.73 -0.99 -11.78
C GLU A 70 -15.44 -1.61 -11.23
N GLN A 71 -14.28 -1.24 -11.76
CA GLN A 71 -12.99 -1.66 -11.21
C GLN A 71 -12.65 -0.94 -9.92
N GLN A 72 -12.89 0.38 -9.82
CA GLN A 72 -12.60 1.16 -8.63
C GLN A 72 -13.51 0.82 -7.45
N GLU A 73 -14.77 0.43 -7.69
CA GLU A 73 -15.73 0.01 -6.65
C GLU A 73 -15.34 -1.28 -5.91
N LYS A 74 -14.36 -2.03 -6.42
CA LYS A 74 -13.87 -3.28 -5.80
C LYS A 74 -12.89 -3.04 -4.64
N VAL A 75 -12.39 -1.82 -4.51
CA VAL A 75 -11.41 -1.40 -3.48
C VAL A 75 -12.17 -0.92 -2.25
#